data_AF-A0A661MJ76-F1
#
_entry.id   AF-A0A661MJ76-F1
#
_cell.length_a   1.000
_cell.length_b   1.000
_cell.length_c   1.000
_cell.angle_alpha   90.00
_cell.angle_beta   90.00
_cell.angle_gamma   90.00
#
_symmetry.space_group_name_H-M   'P 1'
#
loop_
_entity.id
_entity.type
_entity.pdbx_description
1 polymer ?
#
loop_
_entity_poly.entity_id
_entity_poly.type
_entity_poly.pdbx_seq_one_letter_code
_entity_poly.pdbx_strand_id
1 'polypeptide(L)' 'MHSLRHTFATLSLEAGRSVKWVSQQLGHRDASLTLNTYAHALPDEEYDLSYLPEAGAGTNRHSAGTKHKLRSVGKRASG' A
#
# COMPACT_ATOMS: atom_id res chain seq x y z
N MET A 1 -11.18 20.54 0.21
CA MET A 1 -10.23 21.40 0.94
C MET A 1 -8.82 20.84 0.77
N HIS A 2 -7.97 21.46 -0.04
CA HIS A 2 -6.55 21.11 -0.13
C HIS A 2 -5.75 21.98 0.84
N SER A 3 -4.85 21.38 1.62
CA SER A 3 -3.89 22.13 2.45
C SER A 3 -2.60 22.34 1.66
N LEU A 4 -1.80 23.37 1.99
CA LEU A 4 -0.49 23.58 1.36
C LEU A 4 0.40 22.31 1.45
N ARG A 5 0.28 21.57 2.56
CA ARG A 5 0.95 20.28 2.74
C ARG A 5 0.53 19.25 1.69
N HIS A 6 -0.77 19.22 1.36
CA HIS A 6 -1.29 18.31 0.35
C HIS A 6 -0.73 18.65 -1.03
N THR A 7 -0.78 19.92 -1.43
CA THR A 7 -0.20 20.36 -2.72
C THR A 7 1.29 20.07 -2.79
N PHE A 8 2.04 20.39 -1.72
CA PHE A 8 3.47 20.11 -1.64
C PHE A 8 3.80 18.62 -1.75
N ALA A 9 3.06 17.77 -1.01
CA ALA A 9 3.28 16.33 -1.00
C ALA A 9 3.00 15.71 -2.38
N THR A 10 1.84 16.03 -2.97
CA THR A 10 1.43 15.54 -4.29
C THR A 10 2.46 15.92 -5.36
N LEU A 11 2.80 17.20 -5.49
CA LEU A 11 3.78 17.65 -6.50
C LEU A 11 5.18 17.04 -6.30
N SER A 12 5.61 16.86 -5.04
CA SER A 12 6.91 16.25 -4.76
C SER A 12 6.96 14.78 -5.16
N LEU A 13 5.88 14.04 -4.92
CA LEU A 13 5.76 12.62 -5.27
C LEU A 13 5.62 12.43 -6.78
N GLU A 14 4.84 13.27 -7.45
CA GLU A 14 4.73 13.30 -8.92
C GLU A 14 6.07 13.63 -9.58
N ALA A 15 6.91 14.47 -8.94
CA ALA A 15 8.27 14.74 -9.39
C ALA A 15 9.28 13.60 -9.10
N GLY A 16 8.82 12.44 -8.61
CA GLY A 16 9.64 11.27 -8.34
C GLY A 16 10.50 11.38 -7.06
N ARG A 17 10.12 12.24 -6.10
CA ARG A 17 10.83 12.30 -4.81
C ARG A 17 10.45 11.13 -3.92
N SER A 18 11.43 10.65 -3.16
CA SER A 18 11.22 9.57 -2.19
C SER A 18 10.20 9.95 -1.12
N VAL A 19 9.28 9.03 -0.81
CA VAL A 19 8.29 9.17 0.27
C VAL A 19 8.96 9.48 1.62
N LYS A 20 10.13 8.89 1.89
CA LYS A 20 10.91 9.16 3.11
C LYS A 20 11.41 10.60 3.17
N TRP A 21 11.78 11.17 2.03
CA TRP A 21 12.22 12.57 1.96
C TRP A 21 11.03 13.51 2.18
N VAL A 22 9.91 13.28 1.49
CA VAL A 22 8.67 14.07 1.66
C VAL A 22 8.18 14.01 3.11
N SER A 23 8.24 12.83 3.74
CA SER A 23 7.89 12.64 5.15
C SER A 23 8.70 13.50 6.11
N GLN A 24 10.00 13.65 5.84
CA GLN A 24 10.88 14.50 6.67
C GLN A 24 10.55 15.98 6.50
N GLN A 25 10.25 16.43 5.27
CA GLN A 25 9.86 17.82 5.01
C GLN A 25 8.52 18.19 5.67
N LEU A 26 7.60 17.24 5.77
CA LEU A 26 6.32 17.42 6.46
C LEU A 26 6.44 17.29 7.99
N GLY A 27 7.58 16.85 8.52
CA GLY A 27 7.78 16.60 9.95
C GLY A 27 7.02 15.37 10.47
N HIS A 28 6.71 14.40 9.60
CA HIS A 28 6.06 13.17 10.01
C HIS A 28 7.06 12.25 10.71
N ARG A 29 6.66 11.71 11.86
CA ARG A 29 7.47 10.76 12.65
C ARG A 29 7.71 9.43 11.94
N ASP A 30 6.83 9.06 11.02
CA ASP A 30 6.87 7.81 10.26
C ASP A 30 6.53 8.09 8.79
N ALA A 31 7.30 7.50 7.88
CA ALA A 31 7.07 7.58 6.44
C ALA A 31 5.78 6.86 6.02
N SER A 32 5.33 5.86 6.80
CA SER A 32 4.07 5.15 6.58
C SER A 32 2.86 6.08 6.62
N LEU A 33 2.89 7.12 7.45
CA LEU A 33 1.83 8.13 7.52
C LEU A 33 1.72 8.91 6.21
N THR A 34 2.88 9.28 5.64
CA THR A 34 2.98 9.94 4.33
C THR A 34 2.49 9.00 3.23
N LEU A 35 2.95 7.75 3.24
CA LEU A 35 2.55 6.74 2.25
C LEU A 35 1.05 6.49 2.28
N ASN A 36 0.47 6.22 3.45
CA ASN A 36 -0.96 5.95 3.60
C ASN A 36 -1.83 7.12 3.12
N THR A 37 -1.35 8.35 3.27
CA THR A 37 -2.10 9.55 2.87
C THR A 37 -1.95 9.84 1.38
N TYR A 38 -0.74 9.70 0.83
CA TYR A 38 -0.38 10.18 -0.50
C TYR A 38 -0.02 9.08 -1.50
N ALA A 39 -0.29 7.80 -1.20
CA ALA A 39 -0.04 6.69 -2.11
C ALA A 39 -0.70 6.87 -3.48
N HIS A 40 -1.85 7.55 -3.53
CA HIS A 40 -2.57 7.86 -4.77
C HIS A 40 -1.82 8.82 -5.72
N ALA A 41 -0.82 9.56 -5.21
CA ALA A 41 -0.01 10.49 -5.98
C ALA A 41 1.32 9.88 -6.45
N LEU A 42 1.57 8.61 -6.11
CA LEU A 42 2.72 7.88 -6.64
C LEU A 42 2.43 7.44 -8.07
N PRO A 43 3.42 7.51 -8.98
CA PRO A 43 3.27 6.95 -10.31
C PRO A 43 3.02 5.44 -10.22
N ASP A 44 2.14 4.93 -11.09
CA ASP A 44 1.97 3.49 -11.27
C ASP A 44 3.24 2.94 -11.94
N GLU A 45 3.93 2.04 -11.26
CA GLU A 45 5.17 1.45 -11.77
C GLU A 45 4.84 0.15 -12.53
N GLU A 46 4.54 0.30 -13.82
CA GLU A 46 4.48 -0.84 -14.74
C GLU A 46 5.91 -1.19 -15.17
N TYR A 47 6.48 -2.22 -14.57
CA TYR A 47 7.78 -2.74 -14.95
C TYR A 47 7.64 -3.61 -16.20
N ASP A 48 8.30 -3.20 -17.30
CA ASP A 48 8.51 -4.09 -18.44
C ASP A 48 9.50 -5.18 -18.04
N LEU A 49 8.99 -6.38 -17.73
CA LEU A 49 9.80 -7.53 -17.34
C LEU A 49 10.17 -8.43 -18.52
N SER A 50 9.93 -7.99 -19.76
CA SER A 50 10.15 -8.81 -20.98
C SER A 50 11.60 -9.23 -21.19
N TYR A 51 12.56 -8.48 -20.64
CA TYR A 51 13.99 -8.79 -20.73
C TYR A 51 14.46 -9.82 -19.69
N LEU A 52 13.66 -10.15 -18.67
CA LEU A 52 13.98 -11.22 -17.74
C LEU A 52 13.62 -12.58 -18.37
N PRO A 53 14.55 -13.54 -18.45
CA PRO A 53 14.19 -14.90 -18.87
C PRO A 53 13.22 -15.48 -17.85
N GLU A 54 12.01 -15.83 -18.31
CA GLU A 54 10.83 -16.34 -17.61
C GLU A 54 11.04 -16.87 -16.18
N ALA A 55 11.32 -15.98 -15.23
CA ALA A 55 11.23 -16.29 -13.82
C ALA A 55 9.77 -16.06 -13.41
N GLY A 56 8.95 -17.08 -13.67
CA GLY A 56 7.57 -17.29 -13.25
C GLY A 56 6.84 -16.10 -12.61
N ALA A 57 5.92 -15.52 -13.40
CA ALA A 57 4.80 -14.67 -12.99
C ALA A 57 4.52 -14.61 -11.48
N GLY A 58 5.06 -13.60 -10.81
CA GLY A 58 4.66 -13.20 -9.47
C GLY A 58 3.31 -12.49 -9.51
N THR A 59 2.21 -13.21 -9.75
CA THR A 59 0.87 -12.65 -9.61
C THR A 59 0.55 -12.49 -8.11
N ASN A 60 0.93 -11.37 -7.49
CA ASN A 60 0.29 -10.99 -6.25
C ASN A 60 -1.08 -10.37 -6.56
N ARG A 61 -2.04 -11.27 -6.80
CA ARG A 61 -3.46 -10.94 -6.69
C ARG A 61 -3.71 -10.66 -5.20
N HIS A 62 -3.74 -9.39 -4.81
CA HIS A 62 -4.42 -8.99 -3.60
C HIS A 62 -5.92 -9.30 -3.78
N SER A 63 -6.28 -10.56 -3.58
CA SER A 63 -7.65 -11.04 -3.56
C SER A 63 -8.30 -10.59 -2.26
N ALA A 64 -9.17 -9.60 -2.42
CA ALA A 64 -10.43 -9.38 -1.72
C ALA A 64 -10.76 -10.38 -0.59
N GLY A 65 -11.09 -9.81 0.57
CA GLY A 65 -11.27 -10.48 1.84
C GLY A 65 -12.16 -11.73 1.83
N THR A 66 -11.67 -12.77 2.49
CA THR A 66 -12.48 -13.93 2.86
C THR A 66 -12.93 -13.78 4.31
N LYS A 67 -14.17 -13.34 4.51
CA LYS A 67 -14.83 -13.45 5.82
C LYS A 67 -15.14 -14.93 6.06
N HIS A 68 -14.52 -15.56 7.06
CA HIS A 68 -14.97 -16.88 7.54
C HIS A 68 -15.46 -16.81 8.98
N LYS A 69 -16.79 -16.95 9.09
CA LYS A 69 -17.57 -17.09 10.31
C LYS A 69 -17.21 -18.41 11.00
N LEU A 70 -16.64 -18.34 12.20
CA LEU A 70 -16.51 -19.53 13.06
C LEU A 70 -17.90 -19.96 13.54
N ARG A 71 -18.38 -21.13 13.09
CA ARG A 71 -19.40 -21.90 13.80
C ARG A 71 -18.66 -22.90 14.68
N SER A 72 -18.71 -22.72 15.98
CA SER A 72 -18.34 -23.74 16.95
C SER A 72 -19.45 -24.79 17.04
N VAL A 73 -19.20 -25.97 16.48
CA VAL A 73 -19.91 -27.21 16.83
C VAL A 73 -19.15 -27.82 17.99
N GLY A 74 -19.73 -27.76 19.20
CA GLY A 74 -19.20 -28.37 20.41
C GLY A 74 -20.19 -29.40 20.94
N LYS A 75 -20.16 -30.59 20.36
CA LYS A 75 -20.83 -31.80 20.85
C LYS A 75 -20.19 -32.17 22.20
N ARG A 76 -20.96 -32.16 23.30
CA ARG A 76 -20.52 -32.78 24.57
C ARG A 76 -21.58 -33.79 25.00
N ALA A 77 -21.11 -35.03 25.10
CA ALA A 77 -21.77 -36.18 25.67
C ALA A 77 -21.36 -36.29 27.14
N SER A 78 -22.30 -36.67 28.00
CA SER A 78 -22.15 -37.24 29.36
C SER A 78 -23.55 -37.12 29.97
N GLY A 79 -24.27 -38.20 30.28
CA GLY A 79 -23.87 -39.27 31.18
C GLY A 79 -24.73 -39.11 32.43
#